data_AF-A0A2E8RI24-F1
#
_entry.id   AF-A0A2E8RI24-F1
#
_cell.length_a   1.000
_cell.length_b   1.000
_cell.length_c   1.000
_cell.angle_alpha   90.00
_cell.angle_beta   90.00
_cell.angle_gamma   90.00
#
_symmetry.space_group_name_H-M   'P 1'
#
loop_
_entity.id
_entity.type
_entity.pdbx_description
1 polymer ?
#
loop_
_entity_poly.entity_id
_entity_poly.type
_entity_poly.pdbx_seq_one_letter_code
_entity_poly.pdbx_strand_id
1 'polypeptide(L)'
;MEEDYRSIGLTVVWNGKGGAGKSSLAALIAFEANVDCVTNDPLTPLHIALGNGRVKTLAPTEGIPKGISKNTDLVVDLGGFLADRRIADFIKLARHVLVPIIADTPNLNASFVTMKELRNLTENVVLLPNRLKVADSEALLPVLKSRFSGFPVFPIRESAFFPNLFRDKIGLGELVVKDKLAAHTYRELLKQVGNLMDHLERQH
;
A
#
# COMPACT_ATOMS: atom_id res chain seq x y z
N MET A 1 -2.75 21.70 -23.33
CA MET A 1 -2.32 20.31 -23.11
C MET A 1 -2.64 20.03 -21.67
N GLU A 2 -3.78 19.39 -21.40
CA GLU A 2 -4.02 18.84 -20.07
C GLU A 2 -2.92 17.80 -19.84
N GLU A 3 -2.07 18.04 -18.85
CA GLU A 3 -1.28 16.96 -18.28
C GLU A 3 -2.31 15.90 -17.83
N ASP A 4 -2.26 14.70 -18.41
CA ASP A 4 -3.04 13.56 -17.94
C ASP A 4 -2.73 13.38 -16.45
N TYR A 5 -3.57 13.98 -15.60
CA TYR A 5 -3.41 13.93 -14.15
C TYR A 5 -3.74 12.51 -13.74
N ARG A 6 -2.70 11.68 -13.64
CA ARG A 6 -2.83 10.28 -13.23
C ARG A 6 -3.29 10.27 -11.78
N SER A 7 -4.46 9.69 -11.54
CA SER A 7 -5.11 9.65 -10.22
C SER A 7 -5.13 8.22 -9.70
N ILE A 8 -4.63 8.01 -8.49
CA ILE A 8 -4.72 6.72 -7.81
C ILE A 8 -6.05 6.54 -7.06
N GLY A 9 -6.84 7.60 -6.91
CA GLY A 9 -8.05 7.60 -6.09
C GLY A 9 -7.79 7.23 -4.63
N LEU A 10 -8.86 6.88 -3.91
CA LEU A 10 -8.74 6.51 -2.51
C LEU A 10 -8.13 5.11 -2.39
N THR A 11 -6.86 5.08 -1.97
CA THR A 11 -6.06 3.86 -1.87
C THR A 11 -5.81 3.50 -0.41
N VAL A 12 -6.46 2.43 0.06
CA VAL A 12 -6.32 1.93 1.43
C VAL A 12 -5.25 0.85 1.46
N VAL A 13 -4.29 0.96 2.37
CA VAL A 13 -3.34 -0.11 2.69
C VAL A 13 -3.76 -0.75 4.01
N TRP A 14 -4.18 -2.02 3.96
CA TRP A 14 -4.66 -2.71 5.15
C TRP A 14 -4.35 -4.21 5.15
N ASN A 15 -4.05 -4.71 6.35
CA ASN A 15 -4.02 -6.13 6.69
C ASN A 15 -4.36 -6.23 8.18
N GLY A 16 -5.24 -7.16 8.56
CA GLY A 16 -5.66 -7.35 9.94
C GLY A 16 -4.52 -7.74 10.89
N LYS A 17 -3.38 -8.19 10.36
CA LYS A 17 -2.17 -8.46 11.14
C LYS A 17 -1.12 -7.35 11.02
N GLY A 18 -0.48 -7.05 12.15
CA GLY A 18 0.69 -6.17 12.20
C GLY A 18 1.91 -6.75 11.47
N GLY A 19 2.89 -5.90 11.14
CA GLY A 19 4.18 -6.35 10.62
C GLY A 19 4.24 -6.63 9.11
N ALA A 20 3.12 -6.63 8.38
CA ALA A 20 3.07 -6.89 6.93
C ALA A 20 3.71 -5.79 6.04
N GLY A 21 4.19 -4.68 6.65
CA GLY A 21 4.83 -3.56 5.93
C GLY A 21 3.88 -2.48 5.43
N LYS A 22 2.68 -2.36 6.00
CA LYS A 22 1.63 -1.39 5.61
C LYS A 22 2.16 0.05 5.47
N SER A 23 2.71 0.62 6.55
CA SER A 23 3.17 2.00 6.55
C SER A 23 4.32 2.26 5.56
N SER A 24 5.21 1.28 5.33
CA SER A 24 6.29 1.43 4.34
C SER A 24 5.74 1.44 2.90
N LEU A 25 4.72 0.62 2.62
CA LEU A 25 4.05 0.61 1.32
C LEU A 25 3.18 1.85 1.13
N ALA A 26 2.47 2.28 2.18
CA ALA A 26 1.69 3.52 2.15
C ALA A 26 2.58 4.74 1.87
N ALA A 27 3.72 4.85 2.55
CA ALA A 27 4.68 5.92 2.29
C ALA A 27 5.25 5.85 0.87
N LEU A 28 5.65 4.65 0.39
CA LEU A 28 6.09 4.46 -0.99
C LEU A 28 5.06 5.01 -1.99
N ILE A 29 3.81 4.56 -1.89
CA ILE A 29 2.75 4.97 -2.83
C ILE A 29 2.49 6.47 -2.73
N ALA A 30 2.48 7.04 -1.53
CA ALA A 30 2.27 8.47 -1.31
C ALA A 30 3.42 9.33 -1.89
N PHE A 31 4.66 8.83 -1.88
CA PHE A 31 5.76 9.47 -2.59
C PHE A 31 5.61 9.38 -4.09
N GLU A 32 5.37 8.19 -4.64
CA GLU A 32 5.28 8.00 -6.10
C GLU A 32 4.10 8.75 -6.73
N ALA A 33 2.94 8.78 -6.06
CA ALA A 33 1.77 9.53 -6.52
C ALA A 33 1.77 11.01 -6.10
N ASN A 34 2.72 11.43 -5.25
CA ASN A 34 2.77 12.77 -4.68
C ASN A 34 1.44 13.20 -3.98
N VAL A 35 0.90 12.32 -3.14
CA VAL A 35 -0.37 12.54 -2.42
C VAL A 35 -0.19 12.51 -0.91
N ASP A 36 -1.21 12.97 -0.17
CA ASP A 36 -1.21 12.92 1.28
C ASP A 36 -1.64 11.56 1.84
N CYS A 37 -1.40 11.38 3.13
CA CYS A 37 -1.74 10.18 3.88
C CYS A 37 -2.74 10.48 5.01
N VAL A 38 -3.66 9.54 5.23
CA VAL A 38 -4.47 9.44 6.44
C VAL A 38 -4.11 8.15 7.17
N THR A 39 -4.12 8.17 8.50
CA THR A 39 -3.89 6.97 9.31
C THR A 39 -4.66 7.01 10.62
N ASN A 40 -4.97 5.85 11.18
CA ASN A 40 -5.52 5.72 12.53
C ASN A 40 -4.47 5.28 13.57
N ASP A 41 -3.20 5.11 13.17
CA ASP A 41 -2.11 4.73 14.06
C ASP A 41 -1.42 5.99 14.62
N PRO A 42 -1.56 6.30 15.92
CA PRO A 42 -0.92 7.46 16.54
C PRO A 42 0.61 7.35 16.61
N LEU A 43 1.17 6.14 16.46
CA LEU A 43 2.61 5.87 16.49
C LEU A 43 3.17 5.62 15.09
N THR A 44 2.44 6.03 14.05
CA THR A 44 2.83 5.81 12.66
C THR A 44 4.21 6.40 12.33
N PRO A 45 5.08 5.67 11.61
CA PRO A 45 6.33 6.23 11.11
C PRO A 45 6.13 7.15 9.89
N LEU A 46 4.91 7.26 9.35
CA LEU A 46 4.61 8.08 8.17
C LEU A 46 5.00 9.56 8.35
N HIS A 47 4.79 10.12 9.54
CA HIS A 47 5.18 11.49 9.87
C HIS A 47 6.69 11.73 9.71
N ILE A 48 7.51 10.70 9.93
CA ILE A 48 8.97 10.78 9.75
C ILE A 48 9.31 10.86 8.27
N ALA A 49 8.68 10.02 7.44
CA ALA A 49 8.95 9.92 6.01
C ALA A 49 8.39 11.12 5.23
N LEU A 50 7.10 11.40 5.40
CA LEU A 50 6.35 12.38 4.58
C LEU A 50 6.29 13.78 5.21
N GLY A 51 6.51 13.88 6.52
CA GLY A 51 6.36 15.11 7.30
C GLY A 51 4.93 15.36 7.78
N ASN A 52 4.80 16.13 8.86
CA ASN A 52 3.51 16.40 9.53
C ASN A 52 2.47 17.12 8.64
N GLY A 53 2.91 17.83 7.60
CA GLY A 53 2.00 18.54 6.68
C GLY A 53 1.28 17.62 5.69
N ARG A 54 1.80 16.40 5.49
CA ARG A 54 1.28 15.43 4.50
C ARG A 54 0.59 14.23 5.14
N VAL A 55 0.50 14.18 6.47
CA VAL A 55 -0.03 13.03 7.20
C VAL A 55 -1.06 13.52 8.21
N LYS A 56 -2.30 13.05 8.10
CA LYS A 56 -3.34 13.27 9.08
C LYS A 56 -3.59 12.00 9.90
N THR A 57 -3.36 12.09 11.21
CA THR A 57 -3.74 11.03 12.16
C THR A 57 -5.17 11.28 12.66
N LEU A 58 -6.05 10.30 12.45
CA LEU A 58 -7.44 10.34 12.92
C LEU A 58 -7.52 10.00 14.41
N ALA A 59 -8.26 10.81 15.16
CA ALA A 59 -8.60 10.45 16.54
C ALA A 59 -9.51 9.20 16.57
N PRO A 60 -9.53 8.41 17.67
CA PRO A 60 -10.34 7.19 17.76
C PRO A 60 -11.83 7.34 17.40
N THR A 61 -12.41 8.50 17.67
CA THR A 61 -13.81 8.82 17.39
C THR A 61 -14.02 9.58 16.08
N GLU A 62 -12.95 9.95 15.39
CA GLU A 62 -13.02 10.69 14.13
C GLU A 62 -13.34 9.71 12.99
N GLY A 63 -14.44 9.99 12.27
CA GLY A 63 -14.82 9.25 11.07
C GLY A 63 -14.01 9.68 9.84
N ILE A 64 -14.46 9.24 8.66
CA ILE A 64 -13.86 9.67 7.40
C ILE A 64 -14.02 11.20 7.26
N PRO A 65 -12.94 11.96 6.98
CA PRO A 65 -13.05 13.40 6.75
C PRO A 65 -14.06 13.75 5.66
N LYS A 66 -14.78 14.87 5.83
CA LYS A 66 -15.76 15.34 4.85
C LYS A 66 -15.09 15.61 3.49
N GLY A 67 -15.77 15.25 2.40
CA GLY A 67 -15.30 15.48 1.03
C GLY A 67 -14.39 14.38 0.48
N ILE A 68 -13.95 13.42 1.30
CA ILE A 68 -13.26 12.22 0.81
C ILE A 68 -14.24 11.32 0.08
N SER A 69 -13.87 10.90 -1.12
CA SER A 69 -14.62 9.99 -1.98
C SER A 69 -13.67 8.94 -2.59
N LYS A 70 -14.21 7.94 -3.29
CA LYS A 70 -13.40 6.97 -4.04
C LYS A 70 -12.43 7.61 -5.06
N ASN A 71 -12.75 8.82 -5.54
CA ASN A 71 -11.93 9.55 -6.53
C ASN A 71 -10.94 10.52 -5.89
N THR A 72 -10.89 10.62 -4.56
CA THR A 72 -9.94 11.49 -3.88
C THR A 72 -8.58 10.83 -3.85
N ASP A 73 -7.58 11.46 -4.46
CA ASP A 73 -6.18 11.01 -4.41
C ASP A 73 -5.62 11.11 -3.00
N LEU A 74 -5.65 9.98 -2.30
CA LEU A 74 -5.28 9.88 -0.90
C LEU A 74 -4.88 8.44 -0.57
N VAL A 75 -3.77 8.29 0.16
CA VAL A 75 -3.38 7.01 0.74
C VAL A 75 -3.89 6.91 2.17
N VAL A 76 -4.46 5.77 2.54
CA VAL A 76 -4.94 5.51 3.91
C VAL A 76 -4.19 4.31 4.49
N ASP A 77 -3.35 4.54 5.51
CA ASP A 77 -2.65 3.48 6.26
C ASP A 77 -3.45 3.11 7.51
N LEU A 78 -4.13 1.97 7.47
CA LEU A 78 -4.99 1.52 8.55
C LEU A 78 -4.34 0.40 9.37
N GLY A 79 -4.27 0.60 10.68
CA GLY A 79 -3.95 -0.41 11.68
C GLY A 79 -5.20 -0.95 12.38
N GLY A 80 -5.12 -2.18 12.89
CA GLY A 80 -6.20 -2.81 13.66
C GLY A 80 -7.10 -3.74 12.84
N PHE A 81 -8.26 -4.06 13.41
CA PHE A 81 -9.19 -5.09 12.93
C PHE A 81 -10.52 -4.48 12.49
N LEU A 82 -11.27 -5.19 11.63
CA LEU A 82 -12.56 -4.73 11.08
C LEU A 82 -13.66 -4.48 12.13
N ALA A 83 -13.46 -4.89 13.38
CA ALA A 83 -14.31 -4.47 14.50
C ALA A 83 -14.33 -2.94 14.69
N ASP A 84 -13.25 -2.25 14.28
CA ASP A 84 -13.25 -0.80 14.12
C ASP A 84 -14.01 -0.42 12.84
N ARG A 85 -15.19 0.17 13.01
CA ARG A 85 -16.08 0.56 11.91
C ARG A 85 -15.41 1.50 10.91
N ARG A 86 -14.47 2.34 11.35
CA ARG A 86 -13.75 3.28 10.47
C ARG A 86 -12.97 2.53 9.40
N ILE A 87 -12.39 1.39 9.76
CA ILE A 87 -11.63 0.56 8.83
C ILE A 87 -12.57 0.00 7.76
N ALA A 88 -13.71 -0.54 8.17
CA ALA A 88 -14.71 -1.05 7.24
C ALA A 88 -15.27 0.05 6.33
N ASP A 89 -15.49 1.26 6.83
CA ASP A 89 -16.01 2.38 6.06
C ASP A 89 -14.99 2.85 5.00
N PHE A 90 -13.72 2.98 5.36
CA PHE A 90 -12.66 3.28 4.38
C PHE A 90 -12.54 2.19 3.31
N ILE A 91 -12.58 0.91 3.70
CA ILE A 91 -12.50 -0.23 2.78
C ILE A 91 -13.65 -0.24 1.77
N LYS A 92 -14.88 0.06 2.22
CA LYS A 92 -16.05 0.16 1.33
C LYS A 92 -15.98 1.34 0.36
N LEU A 93 -15.40 2.46 0.81
CA LEU A 93 -15.26 3.67 0.01
C LEU A 93 -14.08 3.60 -0.98
N ALA A 94 -13.08 2.77 -0.69
CA ALA A 94 -11.83 2.74 -1.43
C ALA A 94 -12.00 2.34 -2.90
N ARG A 95 -11.27 3.04 -3.77
CA ARG A 95 -11.04 2.60 -5.16
C ARG A 95 -10.09 1.41 -5.20
N HIS A 96 -9.12 1.37 -4.28
CA HIS A 96 -8.20 0.24 -4.14
C HIS A 96 -7.98 -0.11 -2.67
N VAL A 97 -8.08 -1.40 -2.34
CA VAL A 97 -7.67 -1.94 -1.04
C VAL A 97 -6.46 -2.83 -1.26
N LEU A 98 -5.29 -2.30 -0.93
CA LEU A 98 -4.02 -2.99 -1.05
C LEU A 98 -3.79 -3.84 0.19
N VAL A 99 -3.56 -5.13 -0.02
CA VAL A 99 -3.37 -6.13 1.04
C VAL A 99 -1.94 -6.63 1.01
N PRO A 100 -1.05 -6.14 1.89
CA PRO A 100 0.31 -6.64 2.01
C PRO A 100 0.31 -8.08 2.55
N ILE A 101 1.08 -8.98 1.92
CA ILE A 101 1.18 -10.40 2.31
C ILE A 101 2.66 -10.78 2.42
N ILE A 102 3.12 -11.25 3.58
CA ILE A 102 4.48 -11.76 3.77
C ILE A 102 4.48 -13.29 3.67
N ALA A 103 5.52 -13.85 3.06
CA ALA A 103 5.71 -15.28 2.81
C ALA A 103 6.16 -16.07 4.05
N ASP A 104 5.54 -15.85 5.20
CA ASP A 104 5.66 -16.78 6.34
C ASP A 104 4.31 -17.40 6.68
N THR A 105 4.33 -18.65 7.17
CA THR A 105 3.11 -19.44 7.38
C THR A 105 2.09 -18.74 8.29
N PRO A 106 2.49 -18.12 9.43
CA PRO A 106 1.55 -17.38 10.27
C PRO A 106 0.93 -16.14 9.60
N ASN A 107 1.65 -15.42 8.74
CA ASN A 107 1.14 -14.25 8.03
C ASN A 107 0.29 -14.62 6.82
N LEU A 108 0.58 -15.75 6.18
CA LEU A 108 -0.22 -16.25 5.05
C LEU A 108 -1.64 -16.65 5.50
N ASN A 109 -1.76 -17.41 6.60
CA ASN A 109 -3.06 -17.78 7.16
C ASN A 109 -3.88 -16.55 7.59
N ALA A 110 -3.23 -15.56 8.22
CA ALA A 110 -3.89 -14.30 8.58
C ALA A 110 -4.39 -13.56 7.33
N SER A 111 -3.59 -13.52 6.27
CA SER A 111 -3.97 -12.90 4.99
C SER A 111 -5.16 -13.61 4.35
N PHE A 112 -5.30 -14.93 4.51
CA PHE A 112 -6.46 -15.67 4.02
C PHE A 112 -7.75 -15.32 4.78
N VAL A 113 -7.67 -15.16 6.10
CA VAL A 113 -8.81 -14.69 6.91
C VAL A 113 -9.18 -13.27 6.50
N THR A 114 -8.20 -12.37 6.42
CA THR A 114 -8.37 -11.00 5.92
C THR A 114 -9.07 -10.97 4.56
N MET A 115 -8.66 -11.81 3.60
CA MET A 115 -9.31 -11.88 2.29
C MET A 115 -10.76 -12.35 2.34
N LYS A 116 -11.10 -13.28 3.24
CA LYS A 116 -12.49 -13.72 3.42
C LYS A 116 -13.36 -12.59 3.95
N GLU A 117 -12.84 -11.80 4.88
CA GLU A 117 -13.56 -10.66 5.43
C GLU A 117 -13.72 -9.53 4.41
N LEU A 118 -12.66 -9.21 3.66
CA LEU A 118 -12.67 -8.17 2.63
C LEU A 118 -13.66 -8.45 1.51
N ARG A 119 -13.80 -9.71 1.08
CA ARG A 119 -14.77 -10.10 0.03
C ARG A 119 -16.22 -9.78 0.39
N ASN A 120 -16.55 -9.62 1.68
CA ASN A 120 -17.89 -9.22 2.12
C ASN A 120 -18.09 -7.69 2.12
N LEU A 121 -17.02 -6.92 1.90
CA LEU A 121 -17.01 -5.46 1.99
C LEU A 121 -16.72 -4.79 0.65
N THR A 122 -15.85 -5.38 -0.18
CA THR A 122 -15.41 -4.80 -1.45
C THR A 122 -14.82 -5.84 -2.39
N GLU A 123 -14.94 -5.57 -3.70
CA GLU A 123 -14.27 -6.33 -4.77
C GLU A 123 -12.96 -5.66 -5.21
N ASN A 124 -12.70 -4.43 -4.75
CA ASN A 124 -11.59 -3.57 -5.18
C ASN A 124 -10.24 -3.94 -4.53
N VAL A 125 -9.97 -5.23 -4.33
CA VAL A 125 -8.79 -5.69 -3.60
C VAL A 125 -7.61 -5.90 -4.55
N VAL A 126 -6.43 -5.48 -4.11
CA VAL A 126 -5.15 -5.71 -4.79
C VAL A 126 -4.20 -6.41 -3.83
N LEU A 127 -3.63 -7.53 -4.25
CA LEU A 127 -2.69 -8.28 -3.42
C LEU A 127 -1.27 -7.76 -3.61
N LEU A 128 -0.59 -7.47 -2.51
CA LEU A 128 0.81 -7.05 -2.48
C LEU A 128 1.68 -8.06 -1.73
N PRO A 129 2.11 -9.16 -2.38
CA PRO A 129 3.18 -10.01 -1.85
C PRO A 129 4.39 -9.14 -1.54
N ASN A 130 4.75 -9.01 -0.27
CA ASN A 130 5.70 -8.00 0.21
C ASN A 130 6.93 -8.65 0.85
N ARG A 131 8.06 -7.95 0.77
CA ARG A 131 9.36 -8.38 1.28
C ARG A 131 9.80 -9.73 0.72
N LEU A 132 9.49 -9.98 -0.55
CA LEU A 132 9.83 -11.25 -1.19
C LEU A 132 11.32 -11.37 -1.41
N LYS A 133 11.91 -12.44 -0.88
CA LYS A 133 13.16 -13.00 -1.39
C LYS A 133 12.84 -13.86 -2.61
N VAL A 134 13.88 -14.24 -3.36
CA VAL A 134 13.72 -15.05 -4.60
C VAL A 134 12.96 -16.35 -4.31
N ALA A 135 13.39 -17.12 -3.31
CA ALA A 135 12.74 -18.37 -2.93
C ALA A 135 11.29 -18.18 -2.45
N ASP A 136 11.01 -17.11 -1.71
CA ASP A 136 9.67 -16.79 -1.23
C ASP A 136 8.70 -16.52 -2.39
N SER A 137 9.18 -15.84 -3.43
CA SER A 137 8.41 -15.51 -4.62
C SER A 137 7.98 -16.76 -5.38
N GLU A 138 8.88 -17.74 -5.54
CA GLU A 138 8.60 -19.00 -6.24
C GLU A 138 7.55 -19.84 -5.50
N ALA A 139 7.56 -19.81 -4.16
CA ALA A 139 6.62 -20.55 -3.33
C ALA A 139 5.25 -19.84 -3.20
N LEU A 140 5.24 -18.52 -2.95
CA LEU A 140 4.02 -17.80 -2.59
C LEU A 140 3.15 -17.44 -3.80
N LEU A 141 3.75 -16.99 -4.89
CA LEU A 141 2.98 -16.47 -6.03
C LEU A 141 2.06 -17.52 -6.67
N PRO A 142 2.46 -18.79 -6.85
CA PRO A 142 1.55 -19.82 -7.35
C PRO A 142 0.35 -20.05 -6.42
N VAL A 143 0.57 -20.04 -5.10
CA VAL A 143 -0.49 -20.22 -4.10
C VAL A 143 -1.50 -19.07 -4.17
N LEU A 144 -1.02 -17.82 -4.25
CA LEU A 144 -1.90 -16.66 -4.34
C LEU A 144 -2.69 -16.65 -5.66
N LYS A 145 -2.04 -16.96 -6.78
CA LYS A 145 -2.71 -17.07 -8.09
C LYS A 145 -3.79 -18.15 -8.10
N SER A 146 -3.54 -19.28 -7.46
CA SER A 146 -4.50 -20.38 -7.36
C SER A 146 -5.69 -20.05 -6.45
N ARG A 147 -5.40 -19.55 -5.24
CA ARG A 147 -6.41 -19.35 -4.19
C ARG A 147 -7.20 -18.05 -4.30
N PHE A 148 -6.60 -17.03 -4.91
CA PHE A 148 -7.17 -15.70 -5.12
C PHE A 148 -7.21 -15.32 -6.59
N SER A 149 -7.50 -16.30 -7.44
CA SER A 149 -7.83 -16.04 -8.84
C SER A 149 -8.92 -14.96 -8.92
N GLY A 150 -8.70 -13.98 -9.80
CA GLY A 150 -9.57 -12.81 -9.96
C GLY A 150 -9.09 -11.53 -9.28
N PHE A 151 -8.14 -11.60 -8.35
CA PHE A 151 -7.52 -10.40 -7.77
C PHE A 151 -6.18 -10.08 -8.43
N PRO A 152 -5.92 -8.81 -8.77
CA PRO A 152 -4.61 -8.41 -9.27
C PRO A 152 -3.53 -8.58 -8.18
N VAL A 153 -2.33 -8.99 -8.62
CA VAL A 153 -1.20 -9.31 -7.73
C VAL A 153 0.03 -8.53 -8.20
N PHE A 154 0.57 -7.69 -7.32
CA PHE A 154 1.79 -6.92 -7.59
C PHE A 154 2.86 -7.24 -6.54
N PRO A 155 3.82 -8.13 -6.85
CA PRO A 155 4.87 -8.49 -5.92
C PRO A 155 5.86 -7.36 -5.71
N ILE A 156 6.26 -7.17 -4.46
CA ILE A 156 7.26 -6.21 -4.00
C ILE A 156 8.39 -6.99 -3.32
N ARG A 157 9.60 -6.91 -3.89
CA ARG A 157 10.79 -7.56 -3.36
C ARG A 157 11.23 -6.96 -2.04
N GLU A 158 11.95 -7.75 -1.26
CA GLU A 158 12.76 -7.20 -0.17
C GLU A 158 13.79 -6.22 -0.72
N SER A 159 13.91 -5.06 -0.05
CA SER A 159 14.80 -3.99 -0.48
C SER A 159 15.22 -3.11 0.70
N ALA A 160 16.50 -2.71 0.69
CA ALA A 160 17.03 -1.69 1.59
C ALA A 160 16.41 -0.29 1.35
N PHE A 161 15.70 -0.09 0.25
CA PHE A 161 14.97 1.15 -0.01
C PHE A 161 13.96 1.47 1.11
N PHE A 162 13.21 0.48 1.61
CA PHE A 162 12.16 0.74 2.60
C PHE A 162 12.65 1.32 3.94
N PRO A 163 13.71 0.78 4.60
CA PRO A 163 14.26 1.46 5.78
C PRO A 163 14.89 2.81 5.42
N ASN A 164 15.52 2.92 4.24
CA ASN A 164 16.12 4.16 3.77
C ASN A 164 15.08 5.26 3.49
N LEU A 165 13.86 4.90 3.07
CA LEU A 165 12.76 5.83 2.83
C LEU A 165 12.49 6.74 4.04
N PHE A 166 12.47 6.19 5.25
CA PHE A 166 12.20 6.95 6.48
C PHE A 166 13.39 7.82 6.91
N ARG A 167 14.60 7.46 6.48
CA ARG A 167 15.82 8.22 6.77
C ARG A 167 16.01 9.35 5.77
N ASP A 168 15.93 9.02 4.49
CA ASP A 168 16.32 9.87 3.36
C ASP A 168 15.13 10.72 2.85
N LYS A 169 13.90 10.31 3.18
CA LYS A 169 12.64 11.06 2.91
C LYS A 169 12.44 11.41 1.44
N ILE A 170 12.81 10.48 0.58
CA ILE A 170 12.76 10.61 -0.88
C ILE A 170 12.05 9.40 -1.50
N GLY A 171 11.21 9.66 -2.51
CA GLY A 171 10.54 8.62 -3.29
C GLY A 171 11.53 7.78 -4.10
N LEU A 172 11.12 6.58 -4.50
CA LEU A 172 11.93 5.68 -5.31
C LEU A 172 12.20 6.27 -6.68
N GLY A 173 11.16 6.78 -7.36
CA GLY A 173 11.28 7.40 -8.68
C GLY A 173 12.23 8.60 -8.66
N GLU A 174 12.14 9.44 -7.64
CA GLU A 174 13.03 10.60 -7.47
C GLU A 174 14.48 10.19 -7.16
N LEU A 175 14.66 9.18 -6.29
CA LEU A 175 15.98 8.68 -5.91
C LEU A 175 16.75 8.12 -7.10
N VAL A 176 16.11 7.31 -7.94
CA VAL A 176 16.79 6.70 -9.10
C VAL A 176 17.13 7.71 -10.20
N VAL A 177 16.42 8.84 -10.27
CA VAL A 177 16.78 9.94 -11.17
C VAL A 177 18.03 10.67 -10.66
N LYS A 178 18.12 10.87 -9.34
CA LYS A 178 19.22 11.62 -8.70
C LYS A 178 20.51 10.81 -8.57
N ASP A 179 20.42 9.49 -8.43
CA ASP A 179 21.57 8.62 -8.18
C ASP A 179 21.62 7.42 -9.14
N LYS A 180 22.65 7.40 -10.00
CA LYS A 180 22.89 6.32 -10.98
C LYS A 180 23.15 4.95 -10.32
N LEU A 181 23.81 4.93 -9.16
CA LEU A 181 24.04 3.70 -8.41
C LEU A 181 22.72 3.19 -7.82
N ALA A 182 21.88 4.10 -7.32
CA ALA A 182 20.53 3.76 -6.87
C ALA A 182 19.67 3.22 -8.03
N ALA A 183 19.73 3.83 -9.21
CA ALA A 183 19.03 3.36 -10.41
C ALA A 183 19.42 1.92 -10.79
N HIS A 184 20.70 1.58 -10.67
CA HIS A 184 21.15 0.20 -10.88
C HIS A 184 20.65 -0.73 -9.77
N THR A 185 20.84 -0.33 -8.52
CA THR A 185 20.52 -1.14 -7.32
C THR A 185 19.03 -1.46 -7.20
N TYR A 186 18.17 -0.49 -7.50
CA TYR A 186 16.73 -0.60 -7.32
C TYR A 186 15.96 -0.83 -8.61
N ARG A 187 16.63 -1.14 -9.73
CA ARG A 187 15.99 -1.33 -11.05
C ARG A 187 14.78 -2.25 -11.01
N GLU A 188 14.91 -3.40 -10.36
CA GLU A 188 13.82 -4.38 -10.28
C GLU A 188 12.67 -3.89 -9.39
N LEU A 189 12.99 -3.25 -8.26
CA LEU A 189 11.97 -2.66 -7.39
C LEU A 189 11.22 -1.56 -8.14
N LEU A 190 11.92 -0.68 -8.87
CA LEU A 190 11.32 0.39 -9.67
C LEU A 190 10.34 -0.17 -10.70
N LYS A 191 10.71 -1.28 -11.38
CA LYS A 191 9.80 -1.96 -12.30
C LYS A 191 8.55 -2.51 -11.60
N GLN A 192 8.71 -3.15 -10.44
CA GLN A 192 7.59 -3.68 -9.65
C GLN A 192 6.64 -2.57 -9.17
N VAL A 193 7.20 -1.47 -8.68
CA VAL A 193 6.45 -0.28 -8.25
C VAL A 193 5.75 0.37 -9.44
N GLY A 194 6.44 0.55 -10.57
CA GLY A 194 5.84 1.10 -11.79
C GLY A 194 4.62 0.30 -12.26
N ASN A 195 4.69 -1.03 -12.23
CA ASN A 195 3.54 -1.89 -12.57
C ASN A 195 2.37 -1.70 -11.61
N LEU A 196 2.65 -1.50 -10.31
CA LEU A 196 1.61 -1.22 -9.31
C LEU A 196 0.99 0.15 -9.58
N MET A 197 1.79 1.21 -9.73
CA MET A 197 1.29 2.57 -9.98
C MET A 197 0.45 2.63 -11.25
N ASP A 198 0.93 2.02 -12.35
CA ASP A 198 0.16 1.91 -13.59
C ASP A 198 -1.21 1.25 -13.40
N HIS A 199 -1.35 0.29 -12.48
CA HIS A 199 -2.64 -0.32 -12.18
C HIS A 199 -3.56 0.60 -11.38
N LEU A 200 -3.02 1.29 -10.37
CA LEU A 200 -3.78 2.23 -9.55
C LEU A 200 -4.29 3.41 -10.40
N GLU A 201 -3.49 3.87 -11.36
CA GLU A 201 -3.80 5.01 -12.22
C GLU A 201 -4.77 4.67 -13.37
N ARG A 202 -4.93 3.40 -13.77
CA ARG A 202 -5.76 3.02 -14.94
C ARG A 202 -7.23 2.81 -14.63
N GLN A 203 -7.62 2.71 -13.36
CA GLN A 203 -9.01 2.45 -12.97
C GLN A 203 -9.78 3.78 -12.84
N HIS A 204 -10.09 4.37 -13.99
CA HIS A 204 -10.95 5.57 -14.14
C HIS A 204 -12.37 5.18 -14.54
#